data_AF-A0A518AUN6-F1
#
_entry.id   AF-A0A518AUN6-F1
#
_cell.length_a   1.000
_cell.length_b   1.000
_cell.length_c   1.000
_cell.angle_alpha   90.00
_cell.angle_beta   90.00
_cell.angle_gamma   90.00
#
_symmetry.space_group_name_H-M   'P 1'
#
loop_
_entity.id
_entity.type
_entity.pdbx_description
1 polymer ?
#
loop_
_entity_poly.entity_id
_entity_poly.type
_entity_poly.pdbx_seq_one_letter_code
_entity_poly.pdbx_strand_id
1 'polypeptide(L)'
;MQAFDGLRIVDPNATKLDAIKSIAVSGGCNARLAVCFYMQTLCIVDWSDRHLLWLAPWDGHWVVCLNGPRFYCIRNEDDLKGFLTHYLQLINDDLEVSVVPGQLTDRYGIVEIAHSEWHNAVFQRLSEEYSKAGWHELPDDESVEAWRGASEAAERLLGGSKVPQSSMSWNIEDIANGGNFTERQQALVCDLELKVLRAMKLVGDGVWMVLDFNHPCYRVHSHRVPETFHPWPISLVPNDDEAVFIASDYSCGIQTMLRKSITVFGQPLLDVLRSDLPDLLAR
;
A
#
# COMPACT_ATOMS: atom_id res chain seq x y z
N MET A 1 5.67 -10.81 -14.36
CA MET A 1 4.83 -9.83 -13.66
C MET A 1 5.34 -9.75 -12.22
N GLN A 2 6.28 -8.84 -11.95
CA GLN A 2 6.72 -8.54 -10.58
C GLN A 2 5.71 -7.56 -9.99
N ALA A 3 5.08 -7.96 -8.89
CA ALA A 3 4.12 -7.16 -8.16
C ALA A 3 4.87 -6.22 -7.21
N PHE A 4 4.54 -4.94 -7.30
CA PHE A 4 4.67 -3.85 -6.33
C PHE A 4 5.50 -4.14 -5.07
N ASP A 5 6.60 -3.39 -4.88
CA ASP A 5 7.23 -3.22 -3.55
C ASP A 5 6.51 -2.10 -2.78
N GLY A 6 5.21 -2.29 -2.59
CA GLY A 6 4.40 -1.47 -1.68
C GLY A 6 4.77 -1.75 -0.22
N LEU A 7 3.97 -1.27 0.75
CA LEU A 7 4.35 -1.32 2.17
C LEU A 7 4.36 -2.78 2.50
N ARG A 8 5.55 -3.34 2.57
CA ARG A 8 5.68 -4.73 2.94
C ARG A 8 5.52 -4.68 4.45
N ILE A 9 4.37 -5.12 4.93
CA ILE A 9 4.37 -5.78 6.23
C ILE A 9 5.30 -6.99 6.05
N VAL A 10 6.60 -6.77 6.28
CA VAL A 10 7.60 -7.82 6.29
C VAL A 10 7.42 -8.49 7.63
N ASP A 11 6.70 -9.60 7.63
CA ASP A 11 6.75 -10.49 8.77
C ASP A 11 8.23 -10.89 8.96
N PRO A 12 8.79 -10.81 10.18
CA PRO A 12 10.18 -11.21 10.45
C PRO A 12 10.47 -12.67 10.04
N ASN A 13 9.42 -13.46 9.80
CA ASN A 13 9.49 -14.81 9.28
C ASN A 13 9.45 -14.91 7.74
N ALA A 14 9.68 -13.85 6.97
CA ALA A 14 9.67 -13.90 5.50
C ALA A 14 10.62 -14.97 4.90
N THR A 15 11.71 -15.28 5.60
CA THR A 15 12.64 -16.38 5.25
C THR A 15 11.96 -17.76 5.27
N LYS A 16 10.83 -17.92 5.96
CA LYS A 16 10.02 -19.15 5.95
C LYS A 16 9.35 -19.40 4.59
N LEU A 17 9.11 -18.36 3.79
CA LEU A 17 8.47 -18.52 2.48
C LEU A 17 9.34 -19.33 1.51
N ASP A 18 10.66 -19.27 1.60
CA ASP A 18 11.56 -20.03 0.75
C ASP A 18 11.46 -21.54 1.00
N ALA A 19 11.32 -21.95 2.28
CA ALA A 19 11.12 -23.35 2.64
C ALA A 19 9.81 -23.89 2.06
N ILE A 20 8.72 -23.13 2.20
CA ILE A 20 7.40 -23.48 1.66
C ILE A 20 7.40 -23.51 0.13
N LYS A 21 8.12 -22.60 -0.52
CA LYS A 21 8.28 -22.58 -1.98
C LYS A 21 8.85 -23.90 -2.52
N SER A 22 9.79 -24.52 -1.81
CA SER A 22 10.37 -25.79 -2.25
C SER A 22 9.36 -26.95 -2.31
N ILE A 23 8.36 -26.95 -1.41
CA ILE A 23 7.27 -27.94 -1.38
C ILE A 23 6.35 -27.76 -2.58
N ALA A 24 5.98 -26.51 -2.90
CA ALA A 24 5.16 -26.21 -4.07
C ALA A 24 5.81 -26.68 -5.38
N VAL A 25 7.11 -26.40 -5.53
CA VAL A 25 7.90 -26.80 -6.70
C VAL A 25 8.00 -28.33 -6.79
N SER A 26 8.23 -29.01 -5.66
CA SER A 26 8.29 -30.47 -5.62
C SER A 26 6.94 -31.14 -5.95
N GLY A 27 5.83 -30.44 -5.69
CA GLY A 27 4.48 -30.85 -6.06
C GLY A 27 4.09 -30.57 -7.51
N GLY A 28 5.01 -30.09 -8.35
CA GLY A 28 4.78 -29.80 -9.77
C GLY A 28 4.15 -28.42 -10.05
N CYS A 29 4.10 -27.55 -9.05
CA CYS A 29 3.56 -26.19 -9.18
C CYS A 29 4.66 -25.14 -9.30
N ASN A 30 4.29 -23.97 -9.84
CA ASN A 30 5.13 -22.79 -9.77
C ASN A 30 4.79 -21.98 -8.51
N ALA A 31 5.79 -21.33 -7.91
CA ALA A 31 5.59 -20.49 -6.76
C ALA A 31 6.42 -19.21 -6.86
N ARG A 32 5.77 -18.08 -6.60
CA ARG A 32 6.39 -16.74 -6.69
C ARG A 32 6.00 -15.89 -5.50
N LEU A 33 6.95 -15.07 -5.03
CA LEU A 33 6.64 -14.03 -4.07
C LEU A 33 5.81 -12.95 -4.77
N ALA A 34 4.80 -12.45 -4.07
CA ALA A 34 3.94 -11.36 -4.49
C ALA A 34 3.65 -10.46 -3.28
N VAL A 35 3.04 -9.32 -3.54
CA VAL A 35 2.39 -8.52 -2.50
C VAL A 35 0.88 -8.60 -2.72
N CYS A 36 0.16 -9.15 -1.75
CA CYS A 36 -1.30 -9.19 -1.74
C CYS A 36 -1.79 -8.60 -0.44
N PHE A 37 -2.79 -7.70 -0.51
CA PHE A 37 -3.32 -7.01 0.67
C PHE A 37 -2.21 -6.38 1.54
N TYR A 38 -1.22 -5.74 0.90
CA TYR A 38 -0.09 -5.08 1.59
C TYR A 38 0.82 -6.00 2.42
N MET A 39 0.78 -7.32 2.16
CA MET A 39 1.69 -8.28 2.78
C MET A 39 2.49 -9.01 1.73
N GLN A 40 3.72 -9.39 2.10
CA GLN A 40 4.47 -10.32 1.29
C GLN A 40 3.83 -11.71 1.38
N THR A 41 3.38 -12.22 0.24
CA THR A 41 2.72 -13.52 0.12
C THR A 41 3.50 -14.43 -0.81
N LEU A 42 3.34 -15.75 -0.63
CA LEU A 42 3.75 -16.74 -1.60
C LEU A 42 2.53 -17.16 -2.42
N CYS A 43 2.54 -16.83 -3.70
CA CYS A 43 1.52 -17.23 -4.65
C CYS A 43 1.92 -18.55 -5.30
N ILE A 44 1.05 -19.56 -5.19
CA ILE A 44 1.22 -20.87 -5.84
C ILE A 44 0.26 -20.96 -7.03
N VAL A 45 0.81 -21.29 -8.18
CA VAL A 45 0.08 -21.42 -9.45
C VAL A 45 0.41 -22.77 -10.11
N ASP A 46 -0.51 -23.29 -10.91
CA ASP A 46 -0.24 -24.49 -11.69
C ASP A 46 0.61 -24.22 -12.95
N TRP A 47 0.83 -25.24 -13.77
CA TRP A 47 1.61 -25.14 -15.00
C TRP A 47 1.00 -24.23 -16.06
N SER A 48 -0.29 -23.89 -15.94
CA SER A 48 -1.02 -22.97 -16.82
C SER A 48 -1.07 -21.53 -16.28
N ASP A 49 -0.30 -21.23 -15.22
CA ASP A 49 -0.33 -19.97 -14.47
C ASP A 49 -1.69 -19.67 -13.80
N ARG A 50 -2.57 -20.68 -13.68
CA ARG A 50 -3.82 -20.53 -12.93
C ARG A 50 -3.52 -20.48 -11.44
N HIS A 51 -4.10 -19.50 -10.77
CA HIS A 51 -3.97 -19.32 -9.32
C HIS A 51 -4.61 -20.49 -8.57
N LEU A 52 -3.80 -21.15 -7.73
CA LEU A 52 -4.28 -22.21 -6.85
C LEU A 52 -4.57 -21.62 -5.47
N LEU A 53 -3.54 -21.03 -4.86
CA LEU A 53 -3.64 -20.40 -3.55
C LEU A 53 -2.56 -19.35 -3.33
N TRP A 54 -2.74 -18.55 -2.28
CA TRP A 54 -1.64 -17.76 -1.72
C TRP A 54 -1.53 -17.95 -0.21
N LEU A 55 -0.34 -17.70 0.30
CA LEU A 55 0.07 -17.94 1.69
C LEU A 55 0.74 -16.69 2.24
N ALA A 56 0.44 -16.33 3.49
CA ALA A 56 1.13 -15.28 4.21
C ALA A 56 1.43 -15.73 5.65
N PRO A 57 2.65 -15.50 6.18
CA PRO A 57 2.87 -15.58 7.62
C PRO A 57 2.11 -14.43 8.31
N TRP A 58 1.47 -14.72 9.44
CA TRP A 58 0.74 -13.72 10.22
C TRP A 58 0.78 -14.09 11.71
N ASP A 59 1.36 -13.24 12.57
CA ASP A 59 1.36 -13.36 14.04
C ASP A 59 1.59 -14.79 14.57
N GLY A 60 2.63 -15.44 14.05
CA GLY A 60 3.03 -16.79 14.48
C GLY A 60 2.23 -17.94 13.87
N HIS A 61 1.25 -17.66 13.02
CA HIS A 61 0.50 -18.63 12.23
C HIS A 61 0.61 -18.32 10.73
N TRP A 62 -0.11 -19.09 9.92
CA TRP A 62 -0.18 -18.96 8.48
C TRP A 62 -1.60 -18.68 8.03
N VAL A 63 -1.76 -17.72 7.13
CA VAL A 63 -3.00 -17.45 6.43
C VAL A 63 -2.90 -18.02 5.03
N VAL A 64 -3.87 -18.86 4.69
CA VAL A 64 -4.01 -19.49 3.38
C VAL A 64 -5.29 -18.99 2.74
N CYS A 65 -5.22 -18.61 1.47
CA CYS A 65 -6.39 -18.26 0.69
C CYS A 65 -6.48 -19.14 -0.54
N LEU A 66 -7.60 -19.83 -0.70
CA LEU A 66 -7.85 -20.77 -1.80
C LEU A 66 -8.84 -20.15 -2.78
N ASN A 67 -8.47 -20.14 -4.07
CA ASN A 67 -9.31 -19.87 -5.25
C ASN A 67 -10.65 -19.11 -4.98
N GLY A 68 -10.57 -17.92 -4.37
CA GLY A 68 -11.74 -17.16 -3.90
C GLY A 68 -11.49 -16.41 -2.58
N PRO A 69 -12.49 -15.66 -2.05
CA PRO A 69 -12.33 -14.78 -0.88
C PRO A 69 -12.36 -15.54 0.47
N ARG A 70 -11.94 -16.81 0.50
CA ARG A 70 -11.92 -17.62 1.72
C ARG A 70 -10.52 -17.67 2.29
N PHE A 71 -10.42 -17.42 3.58
CA PHE A 71 -9.16 -17.39 4.32
C PHE A 71 -9.17 -18.47 5.36
N TYR A 72 -8.02 -19.07 5.58
CA TYR A 72 -7.84 -20.17 6.51
C TYR A 72 -6.61 -19.92 7.36
N CYS A 73 -6.74 -20.11 8.66
CA CYS A 73 -5.65 -20.09 9.62
C CYS A 73 -5.06 -21.49 9.77
N ILE A 74 -3.73 -21.61 9.68
CA ILE A 74 -2.98 -22.82 10.04
C ILE A 74 -1.93 -22.44 11.08
N ARG A 75 -2.01 -23.05 12.27
CA ARG A 75 -1.31 -22.56 13.47
C ARG A 75 0.20 -22.71 13.43
N ASN A 76 0.71 -23.75 12.80
CA ASN A 76 2.14 -24.03 12.78
C ASN A 76 2.60 -24.45 11.39
N GLU A 77 3.91 -24.41 11.20
CA GLU A 77 4.54 -24.65 9.90
C GLU A 77 4.44 -26.12 9.47
N ASP A 78 4.53 -27.08 10.39
CA ASP A 78 4.48 -28.51 10.03
C ASP A 78 3.09 -28.91 9.52
N ASP A 79 2.02 -28.39 10.15
CA ASP A 79 0.65 -28.56 9.67
C ASP A 79 0.46 -27.90 8.30
N LEU A 80 1.06 -26.73 8.06
CA LEU A 80 1.04 -26.09 6.74
C LEU A 80 1.73 -26.97 5.69
N LYS A 81 2.91 -27.50 5.98
CA LYS A 81 3.65 -28.36 5.05
C LYS A 81 2.86 -29.62 4.71
N GLY A 82 2.26 -30.24 5.73
CA GLY A 82 1.38 -31.40 5.56
C GLY A 82 0.15 -31.07 4.72
N PHE A 83 -0.53 -29.97 5.05
CA PHE A 83 -1.68 -29.47 4.29
C PHE A 83 -1.33 -29.22 2.83
N LEU A 84 -0.24 -28.49 2.54
CA LEU A 84 0.17 -28.19 1.17
C LEU A 84 0.50 -29.44 0.39
N THR A 85 1.24 -30.39 0.98
CA THR A 85 1.58 -31.65 0.32
C THR A 85 0.30 -32.40 -0.10
N HIS A 86 -0.67 -32.50 0.80
CA HIS A 86 -1.94 -33.17 0.52
C HIS A 86 -2.82 -32.42 -0.47
N TYR A 87 -2.93 -31.09 -0.32
CA TYR A 87 -3.73 -30.26 -1.20
C TYR A 87 -3.22 -30.29 -2.64
N LEU A 88 -1.89 -30.22 -2.83
CA LEU A 88 -1.27 -30.31 -4.16
C LEU A 88 -1.42 -31.71 -4.78
N GLN A 89 -1.41 -32.77 -3.97
CA GLN A 89 -1.74 -34.12 -4.44
C GLN A 89 -3.18 -34.19 -4.96
N LEU A 90 -4.15 -33.64 -4.23
CA LEU A 90 -5.56 -33.61 -4.67
C LEU A 90 -5.74 -32.85 -5.99
N ILE A 91 -5.01 -31.75 -6.19
CA ILE A 91 -5.03 -31.00 -7.46
C ILE A 91 -4.43 -31.84 -8.60
N ASN A 92 -3.32 -32.53 -8.35
CA ASN A 92 -2.69 -33.40 -9.36
C ASN A 92 -3.57 -34.60 -9.73
N ASP A 93 -4.43 -35.05 -8.83
CA ASP A 93 -5.45 -36.06 -9.07
C ASP A 93 -6.68 -35.50 -9.82
N ASP A 94 -6.57 -34.28 -10.37
CA ASP A 94 -7.55 -33.57 -11.20
C ASP A 94 -8.91 -33.32 -10.50
N LEU A 95 -8.88 -33.22 -9.17
CA LEU A 95 -10.04 -32.83 -8.38
C LEU A 95 -10.15 -31.29 -8.40
N GLU A 96 -11.29 -30.76 -8.86
CA GLU A 96 -11.60 -29.33 -8.67
C GLU A 96 -11.81 -29.05 -7.18
N VAL A 97 -10.77 -28.57 -6.50
CA VAL A 97 -10.81 -28.22 -5.08
C VAL A 97 -11.03 -26.71 -4.91
N SER A 98 -12.29 -26.28 -4.92
CA SER A 98 -12.68 -24.88 -4.65
C SER A 98 -12.80 -24.55 -3.16
N VAL A 99 -12.74 -25.56 -2.29
CA VAL A 99 -12.83 -25.44 -0.82
C VAL A 99 -11.90 -26.45 -0.15
N VAL A 100 -11.37 -26.14 1.04
CA VAL A 100 -10.65 -27.14 1.85
C VAL A 100 -11.60 -28.31 2.14
N PRO A 101 -11.29 -29.55 1.71
CA PRO A 101 -12.09 -30.71 2.10
C PRO A 101 -12.10 -30.85 3.61
N GLY A 102 -13.25 -31.16 4.23
CA GLY A 102 -13.37 -31.28 5.69
C GLY A 102 -12.33 -32.22 6.33
N GLN A 103 -11.89 -33.24 5.60
CA GLN A 103 -10.81 -34.13 6.03
C GLN A 103 -9.46 -33.43 6.23
N LEU A 104 -9.14 -32.41 5.41
CA LEU A 104 -7.93 -31.60 5.60
C LEU A 104 -8.11 -30.64 6.78
N THR A 105 -9.32 -30.08 6.95
CA THR A 105 -9.66 -29.22 8.09
C THR A 105 -9.44 -29.94 9.41
N ASP A 106 -10.01 -31.14 9.55
CA ASP A 106 -9.91 -31.95 10.77
C ASP A 106 -8.46 -32.41 11.03
N ARG A 107 -7.74 -32.78 9.97
CA ARG A 107 -6.38 -33.33 10.08
C ARG A 107 -5.33 -32.29 10.46
N TYR A 108 -5.44 -31.07 9.93
CA TYR A 108 -4.44 -30.00 10.09
C TYR A 108 -4.91 -28.86 10.99
N GLY A 109 -6.07 -29.02 11.65
CA GLY A 109 -6.62 -28.01 12.55
C GLY A 109 -6.87 -26.67 11.86
N ILE A 110 -7.27 -26.70 10.59
CA ILE A 110 -7.47 -25.50 9.78
C ILE A 110 -8.75 -24.81 10.23
N VAL A 111 -8.71 -23.49 10.41
CA VAL A 111 -9.88 -22.71 10.81
C VAL A 111 -10.17 -21.68 9.74
N GLU A 112 -11.40 -21.66 9.21
CA GLU A 112 -11.83 -20.61 8.29
C GLU A 112 -11.96 -19.27 9.04
N ILE A 113 -11.40 -18.21 8.47
CA ILE A 113 -11.47 -16.85 8.96
C ILE A 113 -12.45 -16.08 8.06
N ALA A 114 -13.34 -15.29 8.66
CA ALA A 114 -14.23 -14.43 7.90
C ALA A 114 -13.42 -13.39 7.11
N HIS A 115 -13.77 -13.15 5.84
CA HIS A 115 -13.09 -12.16 4.99
C HIS A 115 -12.99 -10.78 5.67
N SER A 116 -14.04 -10.33 6.35
CA SER A 116 -14.05 -9.06 7.09
C SER A 116 -13.09 -9.05 8.28
N GLU A 117 -13.00 -10.15 9.03
CA GLU A 117 -12.07 -10.28 10.15
C GLU A 117 -10.62 -10.18 9.68
N TRP A 118 -10.29 -10.88 8.60
CA TRP A 118 -8.97 -10.79 7.98
C TRP A 118 -8.65 -9.37 7.51
N HIS A 119 -9.56 -8.74 6.76
CA HIS A 119 -9.35 -7.37 6.29
C HIS A 119 -9.16 -6.39 7.44
N ASN A 120 -9.96 -6.49 8.50
CA ASN A 120 -9.84 -5.62 9.67
C ASN A 120 -8.49 -5.80 10.37
N ALA A 121 -8.01 -7.04 10.51
CA ALA A 121 -6.70 -7.32 11.10
C ALA A 121 -5.55 -6.71 10.26
N VAL A 122 -5.62 -6.85 8.92
CA VAL A 122 -4.66 -6.23 7.99
C VAL A 122 -4.66 -4.71 8.12
N PHE A 123 -5.84 -4.08 8.06
CA PHE A 123 -5.96 -2.63 8.18
C PHE A 123 -5.50 -2.10 9.53
N GLN A 124 -5.82 -2.80 10.63
CA GLN A 124 -5.34 -2.41 11.95
C GLN A 124 -3.80 -2.42 12.01
N ARG A 125 -3.16 -3.48 11.49
CA ARG A 125 -1.69 -3.56 11.47
C ARG A 125 -1.07 -2.48 10.60
N LEU A 126 -1.65 -2.20 9.42
CA LEU A 126 -1.19 -1.09 8.58
C LEU A 126 -1.31 0.25 9.30
N SER A 127 -2.45 0.52 9.94
CA SER A 127 -2.66 1.74 10.72
C SER A 127 -1.63 1.88 11.86
N GLU A 128 -1.30 0.78 12.55
CA GLU A 128 -0.26 0.75 13.58
C GLU A 128 1.14 1.05 13.01
N GLU A 129 1.52 0.45 11.87
CA GLU A 129 2.82 0.70 11.23
C GLU A 129 2.92 2.14 10.71
N TYR A 130 1.85 2.67 10.13
CA TYR A 130 1.75 4.06 9.71
C TYR A 130 1.89 5.02 10.89
N SER A 131 1.19 4.74 11.99
CA SER A 131 1.27 5.52 13.22
C SER A 131 2.69 5.55 13.79
N LYS A 132 3.40 4.41 13.79
CA LYS A 132 4.82 4.34 14.18
C LYS A 132 5.72 5.17 13.27
N ALA A 133 5.40 5.25 11.98
CA ALA A 133 6.11 6.07 11.01
C ALA A 133 5.71 7.56 11.05
N GLY A 134 4.79 7.97 11.93
CA GLY A 134 4.38 9.37 12.08
C GLY A 134 3.19 9.78 11.21
N TRP A 135 2.48 8.81 10.62
CA TRP A 135 1.21 8.98 9.91
C TRP A 135 0.06 8.55 10.82
N HIS A 136 -0.70 9.50 11.34
CA HIS A 136 -1.83 9.23 12.22
C HIS A 136 -3.12 9.50 11.47
N GLU A 137 -3.95 8.46 11.32
CA GLU A 137 -5.28 8.61 10.74
C GLU A 137 -6.09 9.64 11.55
N LEU A 138 -6.79 10.53 10.84
CA LEU A 138 -7.65 11.53 11.44
C LEU A 138 -9.00 10.91 11.79
N PRO A 139 -9.50 11.15 13.02
CA PRO A 139 -10.90 10.95 13.32
C PRO A 139 -11.82 11.69 12.33
N ASP A 140 -13.02 11.17 12.10
CA ASP A 140 -13.97 11.73 11.13
C ASP A 140 -14.23 13.24 11.32
N ASP A 141 -14.37 13.70 12.57
CA ASP A 141 -14.59 15.10 12.90
C ASP A 141 -13.37 15.98 12.61
N GLU A 142 -12.16 15.49 12.90
CA GLU A 142 -10.92 16.18 12.54
C GLU A 142 -10.71 16.21 11.02
N SER A 143 -11.08 15.15 10.30
CA SER A 143 -11.03 15.09 8.84
C SER A 143 -11.95 16.13 8.19
N VAL A 144 -13.20 16.22 8.66
CA VAL A 144 -14.17 17.23 8.21
C VAL A 144 -13.63 18.65 8.44
N GLU A 145 -13.03 18.90 9.60
CA GLU A 145 -12.47 20.21 9.90
C GLU A 145 -11.24 20.54 9.04
N ALA A 146 -10.38 19.57 8.79
CA ALA A 146 -9.23 19.73 7.92
C ALA A 146 -9.64 20.06 6.48
N TRP A 147 -10.66 19.38 5.95
CA TRP A 147 -11.25 19.69 4.64
C TRP A 147 -11.86 21.08 4.57
N ARG A 148 -12.55 21.51 5.64
CA ARG A 148 -13.08 22.88 5.75
C ARG A 148 -11.96 23.90 5.69
N GLY A 149 -10.92 23.74 6.52
CA GLY A 149 -9.77 24.64 6.55
C GLY A 149 -9.01 24.69 5.23
N ALA A 150 -8.82 23.53 4.58
CA ALA A 150 -8.19 23.46 3.25
C ALA A 150 -9.03 24.18 2.19
N SER A 151 -10.35 24.04 2.22
CA SER A 151 -11.26 24.72 1.30
C SER A 151 -11.23 26.25 1.50
N GLU A 152 -11.30 26.72 2.74
CA GLU A 152 -11.19 28.14 3.08
C GLU A 152 -9.82 28.73 2.71
N ALA A 153 -8.74 27.95 2.91
CA ALA A 153 -7.40 28.34 2.49
C ALA A 153 -7.28 28.41 0.97
N ALA A 154 -7.84 27.44 0.25
CA ALA A 154 -7.91 27.48 -1.20
C ALA A 154 -8.61 28.76 -1.65
N GLU A 155 -9.82 29.07 -1.16
CA GLU A 155 -10.54 30.31 -1.51
C GLU A 155 -9.69 31.58 -1.30
N ARG A 156 -8.97 31.65 -0.16
CA ARG A 156 -8.05 32.77 0.16
C ARG A 156 -6.87 32.86 -0.81
N LEU A 157 -6.20 31.74 -1.08
CA LEU A 157 -5.02 31.67 -1.96
C LEU A 157 -5.37 31.86 -3.44
N LEU A 158 -6.61 31.56 -3.79
CA LEU A 158 -7.14 31.61 -5.13
C LEU A 158 -7.67 32.98 -5.52
N GLY A 159 -8.20 33.78 -4.59
CA GLY A 159 -8.73 35.12 -4.88
C GLY A 159 -9.73 35.15 -6.04
N GLY A 160 -10.45 34.06 -6.29
CA GLY A 160 -11.35 33.86 -7.43
C GLY A 160 -10.76 33.18 -8.67
N SER A 161 -9.46 32.89 -8.72
CA SER A 161 -8.82 32.01 -9.72
C SER A 161 -8.94 30.53 -9.34
N LYS A 162 -8.62 29.56 -10.22
CA LYS A 162 -8.58 28.13 -9.86
C LYS A 162 -7.20 27.61 -9.44
N VAL A 163 -6.18 28.47 -9.48
CA VAL A 163 -4.78 28.12 -9.19
C VAL A 163 -4.18 29.09 -8.17
N PRO A 164 -3.59 28.61 -7.04
CA PRO A 164 -3.04 29.48 -5.99
C PRO A 164 -1.97 30.43 -6.54
N GLN A 165 -1.89 31.65 -6.01
CA GLN A 165 -0.72 32.50 -6.25
C GLN A 165 0.56 31.76 -5.81
N SER A 166 1.62 31.79 -6.62
CA SER A 166 2.85 31.00 -6.42
C SER A 166 2.59 29.49 -6.42
N SER A 167 2.21 28.95 -7.57
CA SER A 167 2.06 27.51 -7.78
C SER A 167 2.67 27.06 -9.10
N MET A 168 2.99 25.77 -9.18
CA MET A 168 3.45 25.10 -10.38
C MET A 168 2.71 23.77 -10.52
N SER A 169 2.33 23.43 -11.74
CA SER A 169 1.62 22.19 -12.05
C SER A 169 2.39 21.39 -13.09
N TRP A 170 2.50 20.09 -12.88
CA TRP A 170 3.13 19.14 -13.78
C TRP A 170 2.10 18.11 -14.23
N ASN A 171 2.05 17.83 -15.53
CA ASN A 171 1.29 16.71 -16.07
C ASN A 171 2.14 15.44 -15.95
N ILE A 172 1.58 14.40 -15.34
CA ILE A 172 2.25 13.13 -15.07
C ILE A 172 1.43 11.93 -15.57
N GLU A 173 0.57 12.18 -16.57
CA GLU A 173 -0.35 11.21 -17.17
C GLU A 173 0.35 9.96 -17.69
N ASP A 174 1.57 10.10 -18.22
CA ASP A 174 2.38 8.98 -18.73
C ASP A 174 2.82 8.00 -17.63
N ILE A 175 2.85 8.46 -16.38
CA ILE A 175 3.07 7.62 -15.20
C ILE A 175 1.73 7.13 -14.66
N ALA A 176 0.75 8.02 -14.50
CA ALA A 176 -0.49 7.73 -13.79
C ALA A 176 -1.47 6.80 -14.53
N ASN A 177 -1.30 6.58 -15.84
CA ASN A 177 -2.20 5.73 -16.65
C ASN A 177 -1.83 4.23 -16.67
N GLY A 178 -1.06 3.74 -15.70
CA GLY A 178 -0.68 2.32 -15.61
C GLY A 178 -1.21 1.65 -14.34
N GLY A 179 -2.00 0.59 -14.47
CA GLY A 179 -2.46 -0.19 -13.30
C GLY A 179 -1.31 -0.82 -12.51
N ASN A 180 -0.22 -1.20 -13.18
CA ASN A 180 1.02 -1.69 -12.55
C ASN A 180 2.20 -0.83 -13.00
N PHE A 181 2.90 -0.21 -12.05
CA PHE A 181 4.16 0.48 -12.33
C PHE A 181 5.25 -0.51 -12.73
N THR A 182 6.02 -0.15 -13.75
CA THR A 182 7.33 -0.76 -14.02
C THR A 182 8.31 -0.41 -12.90
N GLU A 183 9.39 -1.18 -12.74
CA GLU A 183 10.46 -0.88 -11.76
C GLU A 183 10.98 0.57 -11.89
N ARG A 184 11.11 1.06 -13.13
CA ARG A 184 11.49 2.45 -13.40
C ARG A 184 10.46 3.44 -12.89
N GLN A 185 9.17 3.21 -13.14
CA GLN A 185 8.11 4.09 -12.66
C GLN A 185 8.05 4.07 -11.13
N GLN A 186 8.25 2.92 -10.51
CA GLN A 186 8.32 2.81 -9.05
C GLN A 186 9.49 3.61 -8.47
N ALA A 187 10.68 3.53 -9.08
CA ALA A 187 11.83 4.34 -8.66
C ALA A 187 11.53 5.85 -8.73
N LEU A 188 10.78 6.30 -9.74
CA LEU A 188 10.34 7.69 -9.85
C LEU A 188 9.34 8.08 -8.76
N VAL A 189 8.43 7.18 -8.36
CA VAL A 189 7.50 7.41 -7.24
C VAL A 189 8.25 7.48 -5.90
N CYS A 190 9.19 6.57 -5.65
CA CYS A 190 10.01 6.58 -4.44
C CYS A 190 10.85 7.88 -4.36
N ASP A 191 11.43 8.34 -5.48
CA ASP A 191 12.16 9.60 -5.54
C ASP A 191 11.24 10.80 -5.24
N LEU A 192 10.03 10.81 -5.82
CA LEU A 192 9.01 11.83 -5.56
C LEU A 192 8.64 11.90 -4.07
N GLU A 193 8.27 10.78 -3.45
CA GLU A 193 7.92 10.72 -2.02
C GLU A 193 9.09 11.16 -1.13
N LEU A 194 10.31 10.70 -1.43
CA LEU A 194 11.51 11.05 -0.66
C LEU A 194 11.79 12.55 -0.70
N LYS A 195 11.80 13.16 -1.89
CA LYS A 195 12.10 14.58 -2.06
C LYS A 195 10.98 15.46 -1.52
N VAL A 196 9.71 15.03 -1.67
CA VAL A 196 8.58 15.70 -1.02
C VAL A 196 8.68 15.60 0.51
N LEU A 197 9.07 14.45 1.08
CA LEU A 197 9.28 14.33 2.52
C LEU A 197 10.31 15.31 3.04
N ARG A 198 11.45 15.41 2.34
CA ARG A 198 12.53 16.35 2.69
C ARG A 198 12.03 17.78 2.65
N ALA A 199 11.24 18.13 1.63
CA ALA A 199 10.63 19.44 1.55
C ALA A 199 9.64 19.69 2.71
N MET A 200 8.78 18.72 3.04
CA MET A 200 7.86 18.79 4.17
C MET A 200 8.56 18.90 5.54
N LYS A 201 9.79 18.41 5.66
CA LYS A 201 10.64 18.57 6.86
C LYS A 201 11.29 19.95 6.95
N LEU A 202 11.44 20.65 5.84
CA LEU A 202 12.10 21.97 5.78
C LEU A 202 11.11 23.13 5.83
N VAL A 203 9.82 22.87 5.56
CA VAL A 203 8.77 23.88 5.47
C VAL A 203 7.75 23.71 6.60
N GLY A 204 7.36 24.83 7.20
CA GLY A 204 6.35 24.86 8.28
C GLY A 204 6.89 24.36 9.62
N ASP A 205 5.98 23.85 10.45
CA ASP A 205 6.26 23.26 11.77
C ASP A 205 6.49 21.74 11.71
N GLY A 206 6.53 21.17 10.50
CA GLY A 206 6.63 19.73 10.26
C GLY A 206 5.35 18.95 10.52
N VAL A 207 4.21 19.62 10.72
CA VAL A 207 2.89 18.99 10.81
C VAL A 207 2.11 19.26 9.54
N TRP A 208 1.65 18.18 8.90
CA TRP A 208 0.95 18.21 7.64
C TRP A 208 -0.37 17.46 7.75
N MET A 209 -1.38 17.93 7.03
CA MET A 209 -2.63 17.23 6.83
C MET A 209 -2.61 16.64 5.42
N VAL A 210 -2.91 15.35 5.32
CA VAL A 210 -2.99 14.63 4.05
C VAL A 210 -4.42 14.14 3.91
N LEU A 211 -5.15 14.77 3.01
CA LEU A 211 -6.58 14.61 2.82
C LEU A 211 -6.82 13.81 1.55
N ASP A 212 -7.68 12.82 1.63
CA ASP A 212 -8.11 12.00 0.50
C ASP A 212 -9.63 12.02 0.44
N PHE A 213 -10.19 12.26 -0.75
CA PHE A 213 -11.62 12.50 -0.90
C PHE A 213 -12.48 11.26 -0.55
N ASN A 214 -11.99 10.05 -0.82
CA ASN A 214 -12.75 8.81 -0.62
C ASN A 214 -12.10 7.84 0.38
N HIS A 215 -10.93 8.20 0.92
CA HIS A 215 -10.16 7.37 1.83
C HIS A 215 -9.85 8.07 3.16
N PRO A 216 -9.36 7.33 4.17
CA PRO A 216 -8.95 7.94 5.44
C PRO A 216 -7.96 9.08 5.22
N CYS A 217 -8.15 10.17 5.95
CA CYS A 217 -7.24 11.30 5.97
C CYS A 217 -6.22 11.13 7.10
N TYR A 218 -5.06 11.78 7.01
CA TYR A 218 -3.97 11.60 7.96
C TYR A 218 -3.38 12.94 8.43
N ARG A 219 -2.96 12.98 9.69
CA ARG A 219 -1.98 13.93 10.22
C ARG A 219 -0.60 13.30 10.11
N VAL A 220 0.34 14.02 9.50
CA VAL A 220 1.71 13.57 9.30
C VAL A 220 2.67 14.47 10.07
N HIS A 221 3.47 13.87 10.95
CA HIS A 221 4.60 14.54 11.58
C HIS A 221 5.85 14.27 10.75
N SER A 222 6.14 15.11 9.75
CA SER A 222 7.16 14.86 8.72
C SER A 222 8.53 14.55 9.32
N HIS A 223 8.92 15.20 10.42
CA HIS A 223 10.18 14.95 11.13
C HIS A 223 10.31 13.54 11.74
N ARG A 224 9.20 12.83 11.97
CA ARG A 224 9.18 11.46 12.48
C ARG A 224 9.20 10.41 11.37
N VAL A 225 8.82 10.79 10.15
CA VAL A 225 8.77 9.87 9.01
C VAL A 225 10.20 9.51 8.57
N PRO A 226 10.58 8.21 8.61
CA PRO A 226 11.86 7.76 8.07
C PRO A 226 11.95 8.03 6.57
N GLU A 227 13.13 8.37 6.05
CA GLU A 227 13.33 8.53 4.59
C GLU A 227 13.14 7.21 3.81
N THR A 228 13.27 6.07 4.50
CA THR A 228 13.04 4.73 3.94
C THR A 228 11.57 4.31 4.01
N PHE A 229 10.69 5.13 4.57
CA PHE A 229 9.28 4.79 4.69
C PHE A 229 8.59 4.99 3.34
N HIS A 230 8.33 3.86 2.69
CA HIS A 230 7.64 3.76 1.43
C HIS A 230 6.81 2.49 1.44
N PRO A 231 5.67 2.48 0.73
CA PRO A 231 4.90 3.58 0.21
C PRO A 231 4.16 4.30 1.32
N TRP A 232 3.68 5.48 0.96
CA TRP A 232 2.83 6.26 1.84
C TRP A 232 1.41 5.69 1.87
N PRO A 233 0.64 5.95 2.95
CA PRO A 233 -0.77 5.59 3.02
C PRO A 233 -1.59 6.21 1.89
N ILE A 234 -1.21 7.42 1.46
CA ILE A 234 -1.80 8.15 0.33
C ILE A 234 -0.68 8.47 -0.67
N SER A 235 -0.89 8.09 -1.93
CA SER A 235 0.06 8.29 -3.02
C SER A 235 0.08 9.75 -3.50
N LEU A 236 1.26 10.26 -3.83
CA LEU A 236 1.41 11.53 -4.54
C LEU A 236 1.12 11.40 -6.05
N VAL A 237 1.07 10.18 -6.58
CA VAL A 237 0.60 9.91 -7.94
C VAL A 237 -0.92 9.75 -7.92
N PRO A 238 -1.67 10.54 -8.72
CA PRO A 238 -3.13 10.49 -8.78
C PRO A 238 -3.66 9.09 -9.14
N ASN A 239 -4.52 8.53 -8.30
CA ASN A 239 -5.07 7.17 -8.38
C ASN A 239 -6.60 7.14 -8.57
N ASP A 240 -7.12 8.05 -9.39
CA ASP A 240 -8.56 8.31 -9.61
C ASP A 240 -9.28 8.97 -8.42
N ASP A 241 -8.59 9.16 -7.30
CA ASP A 241 -8.99 10.02 -6.19
C ASP A 241 -8.17 11.32 -6.14
N GLU A 242 -8.78 12.38 -5.60
CA GLU A 242 -8.09 13.64 -5.32
C GLU A 242 -7.50 13.60 -3.91
N ALA A 243 -6.21 13.87 -3.82
CA ALA A 243 -5.51 14.01 -2.55
C ALA A 243 -4.82 15.38 -2.40
N VAL A 244 -4.86 15.92 -1.18
CA VAL A 244 -4.28 17.21 -0.79
C VAL A 244 -3.34 17.02 0.38
N PHE A 245 -2.08 17.39 0.21
CA PHE A 245 -1.06 17.44 1.25
C PHE A 245 -0.85 18.91 1.60
N ILE A 246 -1.20 19.34 2.80
CA ILE A 246 -1.21 20.75 3.17
C ILE A 246 -0.55 20.95 4.53
N ALA A 247 0.26 21.99 4.66
CA ALA A 247 0.84 22.36 5.95
C ALA A 247 -0.27 22.71 6.96
N SER A 248 -0.03 22.47 8.25
CA SER A 248 -1.01 22.69 9.33
C SER A 248 -1.54 24.14 9.39
N ASP A 249 -0.75 25.10 8.93
CA ASP A 249 -1.09 26.53 8.84
C ASP A 249 -1.72 26.94 7.50
N TYR A 250 -1.90 25.98 6.60
CA TYR A 250 -2.44 26.14 5.25
C TYR A 250 -1.65 27.09 4.33
N SER A 251 -0.38 27.35 4.63
CA SER A 251 0.47 28.28 3.88
C SER A 251 0.97 27.72 2.54
N CYS A 252 1.11 26.40 2.44
CA CYS A 252 1.64 25.70 1.27
C CYS A 252 1.14 24.26 1.22
N GLY A 253 1.30 23.61 0.06
CA GLY A 253 0.85 22.25 -0.12
C GLY A 253 1.03 21.69 -1.53
N ILE A 254 0.55 20.46 -1.69
CA ILE A 254 0.58 19.67 -2.90
C ILE A 254 -0.83 19.13 -3.13
N GLN A 255 -1.34 19.30 -4.34
CA GLN A 255 -2.62 18.74 -4.76
C GLN A 255 -2.40 17.80 -5.93
N THR A 256 -2.94 16.59 -5.79
CA THR A 256 -3.07 15.61 -6.86
C THR A 256 -4.47 15.79 -7.45
N MET A 257 -4.58 15.94 -8.78
CA MET A 257 -5.87 16.14 -9.43
C MET A 257 -6.23 14.96 -10.34
N LEU A 258 -7.54 14.76 -10.54
CA LEU A 258 -8.10 13.77 -11.47
C LEU A 258 -7.53 13.82 -12.89
N ARG A 259 -7.02 14.98 -13.32
CA ARG A 259 -6.38 15.16 -14.63
C ARG A 259 -4.93 14.66 -14.70
N LYS A 260 -4.55 13.76 -13.79
CA LYS A 260 -3.21 13.15 -13.72
C LYS A 260 -2.10 14.20 -13.64
N SER A 261 -2.31 15.21 -12.78
CA SER A 261 -1.33 16.26 -12.53
C SER A 261 -1.04 16.42 -11.04
N ILE A 262 0.17 16.87 -10.75
CA ILE A 262 0.61 17.30 -9.42
C ILE A 262 0.75 18.80 -9.45
N THR A 263 0.13 19.50 -8.51
CA THR A 263 0.25 20.95 -8.33
C THR A 263 0.86 21.24 -6.98
N VAL A 264 1.96 21.96 -6.95
CA VAL A 264 2.59 22.47 -5.72
C VAL A 264 2.25 23.94 -5.59
N PHE A 265 1.87 24.38 -4.40
CA PHE A 265 1.58 25.77 -4.09
C PHE A 265 2.27 26.25 -2.81
N GLY A 266 2.51 27.56 -2.74
CA GLY A 266 3.22 28.21 -1.65
C GLY A 266 4.71 28.32 -1.96
N GLN A 267 5.23 29.55 -1.93
CA GLN A 267 6.60 29.86 -2.31
C GLN A 267 7.68 29.09 -1.50
N PRO A 268 7.56 28.93 -0.17
CA PRO A 268 8.54 28.17 0.61
C PRO A 268 8.71 26.73 0.14
N LEU A 269 7.60 26.05 -0.19
CA LEU A 269 7.62 24.68 -0.68
C LEU A 269 8.19 24.58 -2.10
N LEU A 270 7.82 25.53 -2.97
CA LEU A 270 8.38 25.62 -4.32
C LEU A 270 9.89 25.85 -4.32
N ASP A 271 10.40 26.71 -3.44
CA ASP A 271 11.84 27.01 -3.38
C ASP A 271 12.66 25.78 -2.96
N VAL A 272 12.17 25.03 -1.96
CA VAL A 272 12.83 23.80 -1.51
C VAL A 272 12.78 22.73 -2.61
N LEU A 273 11.60 22.48 -3.20
CA LEU A 273 11.48 21.48 -4.27
C LEU A 273 12.26 21.85 -5.53
N ARG A 274 12.42 23.13 -5.87
CA ARG A 274 13.26 23.53 -7.01
C ARG A 274 14.75 23.25 -6.79
N SER A 275 15.20 23.27 -5.54
CA SER A 275 16.60 22.97 -5.20
C SER A 275 16.94 21.48 -5.31
N ASP A 276 15.93 20.61 -5.20
CA ASP A 276 16.03 19.15 -5.30
C ASP A 276 14.77 18.58 -5.96
N LEU A 277 14.59 18.88 -7.25
CA LEU A 277 13.36 18.56 -7.98
C LEU A 277 13.23 17.04 -8.17
N PRO A 278 12.06 16.44 -7.86
CA PRO A 278 11.79 15.05 -8.19
C PRO A 278 12.03 14.74 -9.66
N ASP A 279 12.65 13.60 -9.94
CA ASP A 279 12.99 13.16 -11.29
C ASP A 279 11.72 13.02 -12.13
N LEU A 280 10.60 12.67 -11.49
CA LEU A 280 9.29 12.59 -12.12
C LEU A 280 8.79 13.97 -12.61
N LEU A 281 9.10 15.05 -11.89
CA LEU A 281 8.69 16.42 -12.20
C LEU A 281 9.68 17.17 -13.10
N ALA A 282 10.89 16.65 -13.28
CA ALA A 282 11.95 17.26 -14.08
C ALA A 282 11.88 16.92 -15.59
N ARG A 283 10.83 16.22 -16.03
CA ARG A 283 10.71 15.64 -17.37
C ARG A 283 10.05 16.57 -18.38
#